data_AF-X6N988-F1
#
_entry.id   AF-X6N988-F1
#
_cell.length_a   1.000
_cell.length_b   1.000
_cell.length_c   1.000
_cell.angle_alpha   90.00
_cell.angle_beta   90.00
_cell.angle_gamma   90.00
#
_symmetry.space_group_name_H-M   'P 1'
#
loop_
_entity.id
_entity.type
_entity.pdbx_description
1 polymer ?
#
loop_
_entity_poly.entity_id
_entity_poly.type
_entity_poly.pdbx_seq_one_letter_code
_entity_poly.pdbx_strand_id
1 'polypeptide(L)'
;MIPRILRDVDIYTYGKSLYYFIVHQLTVKDRDSLWNYLNYLASCLPNVVAVRLLEENRAQLAKLKMERLDELCQTMIQASEFPAAMSLYLAAFMQQCAHNDLSREEQFEDISNKYIEVSYLMYNITMVRILLSTFTSNIFIYLFVKIAQELLQQIESDHLLAIMVEIPCGIDDMSIFDIALRFKLTNFLDFHRFPPLMLQMWYRFEYLDPQTNFIQIDRSNFKTLRTLAFSPKYFYFSPVGQYLIQAFLYLFYVLYVSWIAYLQIYPYEPVPPQEWLLWLLNLGYVSFEVVQLMLEGRDYFNGLLNFWDIGICVVWIILAFIRFSVRIYHTQRTSHRSSLYERNSSNTTTYMFFFGVECVLLWTRVTSFFQRNPSTGALLTMIFKMFKDILVRTFFPLPPFFFTKKKKNLL
;
A
#
# COMPACT_ATOMS: atom_id res chain seq x y z
N MET A 1 9.54 -38.51 16.79
CA MET A 1 10.95 -38.77 17.16
C MET A 1 11.79 -38.46 15.94
N ILE A 2 12.65 -37.45 16.00
CA ILE A 2 13.46 -37.02 14.84
C ILE A 2 14.66 -37.99 14.69
N PRO A 3 14.91 -38.58 13.51
CA PRO A 3 16.05 -39.45 13.25
C PRO A 3 17.35 -38.75 13.59
N ARG A 4 18.27 -39.46 14.26
CA ARG A 4 19.59 -38.93 14.65
C ARG A 4 20.36 -38.35 13.46
N ILE A 5 20.21 -38.97 12.28
CA ILE A 5 20.87 -38.55 11.04
C ILE A 5 20.57 -37.08 10.69
N LEU A 6 19.36 -36.58 10.97
CA LEU A 6 18.99 -35.20 10.67
C LEU A 6 19.60 -34.17 11.63
N ARG A 7 20.14 -34.58 12.78
CA ARG A 7 20.83 -33.67 13.72
C ARG A 7 22.24 -33.33 13.27
N ASP A 8 22.87 -34.23 12.52
CA ASP A 8 24.26 -34.10 12.10
C ASP A 8 24.37 -33.40 10.72
N VAL A 9 23.23 -33.14 10.05
CA VAL A 9 23.20 -32.44 8.77
C VAL A 9 23.40 -30.95 8.98
N ASP A 10 24.32 -30.36 8.23
CA ASP A 10 24.47 -28.91 8.17
C ASP A 10 23.24 -28.27 7.51
N ILE A 11 22.39 -27.71 8.35
CA ILE A 11 21.11 -27.08 7.98
C ILE A 11 21.36 -25.84 7.10
N TYR A 12 22.49 -25.16 7.25
CA TYR A 12 22.79 -23.98 6.43
C TYR A 12 23.07 -24.35 4.97
N THR A 13 23.79 -25.45 4.75
CA THR A 13 24.13 -25.91 3.40
C THR A 13 22.98 -26.68 2.74
N TYR A 14 22.33 -27.59 3.47
CA TYR A 14 21.37 -28.53 2.88
C TYR A 14 19.90 -28.24 3.22
N GLY A 15 19.62 -27.32 4.15
CA GLY A 15 18.27 -27.09 4.66
C GLY A 15 17.27 -26.68 3.57
N LYS A 16 17.69 -25.84 2.61
CA LYS A 16 16.83 -25.41 1.48
C LYS A 16 16.40 -26.60 0.61
N SER A 17 17.37 -27.41 0.18
CA SER A 17 17.11 -28.60 -0.66
C SER A 17 16.25 -29.63 0.07
N LEU A 18 16.50 -29.82 1.36
CA LEU A 18 15.73 -30.74 2.19
C LEU A 18 14.29 -30.25 2.39
N TYR A 19 14.09 -28.95 2.56
CA TYR A 19 12.75 -28.36 2.64
C TYR A 19 11.94 -28.65 1.38
N TYR A 20 12.48 -28.36 0.18
CA TYR A 20 11.78 -28.68 -1.08
C TYR A 20 11.49 -30.18 -1.23
N PHE A 21 12.46 -31.02 -0.86
CA PHE A 21 12.25 -32.47 -0.93
C PHE A 21 11.08 -32.90 -0.03
N ILE A 22 11.02 -32.40 1.20
CA ILE A 22 9.93 -32.73 2.14
C ILE A 22 8.59 -32.20 1.64
N VAL A 23 8.52 -30.96 1.17
CA VAL A 23 7.29 -30.40 0.60
C VAL A 23 6.82 -31.22 -0.60
N HIS A 24 7.74 -31.56 -1.51
CA HIS A 24 7.40 -32.41 -2.65
C HIS A 24 6.87 -33.78 -2.20
N GLN A 25 7.52 -34.41 -1.21
CA GLN A 25 7.02 -35.68 -0.65
C GLN A 25 5.66 -35.54 0.02
N LEU A 26 5.38 -34.42 0.70
CA LEU A 26 4.08 -34.13 1.30
C LEU A 26 2.97 -34.02 0.23
N THR A 27 3.25 -33.41 -0.92
CA THR A 27 2.26 -33.33 -2.01
C THR A 27 1.89 -34.70 -2.58
N VAL A 28 2.82 -35.65 -2.57
CA VAL A 28 2.58 -37.03 -3.06
C VAL A 28 1.97 -37.90 -1.95
N LYS A 29 2.44 -37.76 -0.71
CA LYS A 29 2.01 -38.54 0.46
C LYS A 29 1.95 -37.64 1.69
N ASP A 30 0.74 -37.22 2.05
CA ASP A 30 0.49 -36.42 3.26
C ASP A 30 0.63 -37.25 4.55
N ARG A 31 1.88 -37.45 5.00
CA ARG A 31 2.24 -38.20 6.21
C ARG A 31 2.63 -37.26 7.34
N ASP A 32 2.13 -37.53 8.55
CA ASP A 32 2.44 -36.72 9.74
C ASP A 32 3.94 -36.67 10.08
N SER A 33 4.70 -37.72 9.75
CA SER A 33 6.15 -37.72 9.98
C SER A 33 6.89 -36.65 9.16
N LEU A 34 6.41 -36.36 7.95
CA LEU A 34 7.02 -35.35 7.08
C LEU A 34 6.74 -33.94 7.59
N TRP A 35 5.55 -33.68 8.13
CA TRP A 35 5.23 -32.41 8.81
C TRP A 35 6.13 -32.17 10.02
N ASN A 36 6.39 -33.20 10.83
CA ASN A 36 7.33 -33.09 11.95
C ASN A 36 8.75 -32.71 11.50
N TYR A 37 9.20 -33.20 10.34
CA TYR A 37 10.49 -32.78 9.77
C TYR A 37 10.46 -31.36 9.24
N LEU A 38 9.36 -30.97 8.61
CA LEU A 38 9.20 -29.61 8.12
C LEU A 38 9.20 -28.60 9.28
N ASN A 39 8.48 -28.89 10.36
CA ASN A 39 8.45 -28.08 11.58
C ASN A 39 9.85 -27.98 12.21
N TYR A 40 10.57 -29.11 12.28
CA TYR A 40 11.94 -29.11 12.78
C TYR A 40 12.86 -28.21 11.93
N LEU A 41 12.81 -28.33 10.60
CA LEU A 41 13.61 -27.47 9.72
C LEU A 41 13.23 -26.01 9.85
N ALA A 42 11.94 -25.70 9.88
CA ALA A 42 11.44 -24.35 10.07
C ALA A 42 11.91 -23.74 11.41
N SER A 43 12.09 -24.56 12.45
CA SER A 43 12.62 -24.10 13.75
C SER A 43 14.13 -23.83 13.77
N CYS A 44 14.88 -24.38 12.80
CA CYS A 44 16.34 -24.27 12.75
C CYS A 44 16.84 -23.34 11.64
N LEU A 45 16.03 -23.07 10.63
CA LEU A 45 16.39 -22.19 9.52
C LEU A 45 16.33 -20.71 9.94
N PRO A 46 17.19 -19.84 9.38
CA PRO A 46 17.05 -18.40 9.54
C PRO A 46 15.66 -17.92 9.08
N ASN A 47 15.07 -16.97 9.81
CA ASN A 47 13.70 -16.49 9.59
C ASN A 47 13.43 -16.09 8.12
N VAL A 48 14.35 -15.34 7.51
CA VAL A 48 14.25 -14.90 6.10
C VAL A 48 14.19 -16.09 5.15
N VAL A 49 15.02 -17.11 5.39
CA VAL A 49 15.09 -18.30 4.53
C VAL A 49 13.83 -19.15 4.69
N ALA A 50 13.37 -19.34 5.93
CA ALA A 50 12.16 -20.10 6.22
C ALA A 50 10.92 -19.44 5.59
N VAL A 51 10.81 -18.11 5.71
CA VAL A 51 9.74 -17.32 5.08
C VAL A 51 9.77 -17.43 3.55
N ARG A 52 10.94 -17.24 2.93
CA ARG A 52 11.08 -17.35 1.47
C ARG A 52 10.70 -18.75 0.97
N LEU A 53 11.13 -19.78 1.68
CA LEU A 53 10.78 -21.17 1.36
C LEU A 53 9.27 -21.44 1.50
N LEU A 54 8.63 -20.86 2.51
CA LEU A 54 7.18 -20.94 2.70
C LEU A 54 6.43 -20.26 1.54
N GLU A 55 6.88 -19.08 1.09
CA GLU A 55 6.28 -18.37 -0.04
C GLU A 55 6.45 -19.11 -1.38
N GLU A 56 7.66 -19.56 -1.68
CA GLU A 56 7.97 -20.30 -2.91
C GLU A 56 7.11 -21.57 -3.05
N ASN A 57 6.73 -22.19 -1.92
CA ASN A 57 5.94 -23.41 -1.87
C ASN A 57 4.46 -23.18 -1.50
N ARG A 58 3.99 -21.93 -1.46
CA ARG A 58 2.66 -21.56 -0.98
C ARG A 58 1.54 -22.37 -1.61
N ALA A 59 1.50 -22.45 -2.94
CA ALA A 59 0.41 -23.12 -3.67
C ALA A 59 0.34 -24.64 -3.39
N GLN A 60 1.47 -25.26 -3.05
CA GLN A 60 1.54 -26.68 -2.70
C GLN A 60 1.09 -26.90 -1.27
N LEU A 61 1.62 -26.11 -0.33
CA LEU A 61 1.32 -26.21 1.09
C LEU A 61 -0.13 -25.85 1.42
N ALA A 62 -0.68 -24.83 0.74
CA ALA A 62 -2.06 -24.43 0.92
C ALA A 62 -3.03 -25.59 0.67
N LYS A 63 -2.76 -26.49 -0.30
CA LYS A 63 -3.61 -27.64 -0.65
C LYS A 63 -3.62 -28.78 0.37
N LEU A 64 -2.71 -28.76 1.33
CA LEU A 64 -2.58 -29.83 2.33
C LEU A 64 -3.48 -29.57 3.56
N LYS A 65 -3.31 -30.40 4.60
CA LYS A 65 -4.05 -30.29 5.86
C LYS A 65 -3.78 -28.95 6.55
N MET A 66 -4.86 -28.21 6.80
CA MET A 66 -4.82 -26.89 7.42
C MET A 66 -4.21 -26.91 8.82
N GLU A 67 -4.60 -27.87 9.65
CA GLU A 67 -4.12 -27.99 11.05
C GLU A 67 -2.59 -28.10 11.10
N ARG A 68 -1.98 -28.85 10.18
CA ARG A 68 -0.53 -29.02 10.09
C ARG A 68 0.18 -27.78 9.56
N LEU A 69 -0.47 -27.04 8.66
CA LEU A 69 0.03 -25.77 8.18
C LEU A 69 0.02 -24.71 9.32
N ASP A 70 -1.03 -24.67 10.13
CA ASP A 70 -1.09 -23.83 11.34
C ASP A 70 0.04 -24.21 12.32
N GLU A 71 0.27 -25.50 12.58
CA GLU A 71 1.39 -25.96 13.42
C GLU A 71 2.77 -25.53 12.89
N LEU A 72 2.98 -25.60 11.57
CA LEU A 72 4.22 -25.14 10.93
C LEU A 72 4.43 -23.64 11.14
N CYS A 73 3.41 -22.85 10.86
CA CYS A 73 3.45 -21.41 11.04
C CYS A 73 3.66 -21.03 12.52
N GLN A 74 3.00 -21.70 13.47
CA GLN A 74 3.26 -21.51 14.90
C GLN A 74 4.71 -21.84 15.27
N THR A 75 5.28 -22.90 14.70
CA THR A 75 6.68 -23.27 14.93
C THR A 75 7.63 -22.18 14.42
N MET A 76 7.36 -21.59 13.25
CA MET A 76 8.12 -20.46 12.73
C MET A 76 8.03 -19.22 13.62
N ILE A 77 6.84 -18.91 14.16
CA ILE A 77 6.65 -17.80 15.11
C ILE A 77 7.50 -18.01 16.36
N GLN A 78 7.49 -19.23 16.90
CA GLN A 78 8.22 -19.58 18.12
C GLN A 78 9.74 -19.54 17.94
N ALA A 79 10.24 -19.92 16.76
CA ALA A 79 11.66 -19.89 16.43
C ALA A 79 12.16 -18.49 16.06
N SER A 80 11.26 -17.56 15.71
CA SER A 80 11.63 -16.22 15.27
C SER A 80 12.23 -15.35 16.37
N GLU A 81 13.22 -14.54 15.99
CA GLU A 81 13.79 -13.48 16.85
C GLU A 81 12.78 -12.35 17.07
N PHE A 82 11.89 -12.13 16.09
CA PHE A 82 10.82 -11.13 16.11
C PHE A 82 9.46 -11.80 15.89
N PRO A 83 8.88 -12.45 16.93
CA PRO A 83 7.64 -13.21 16.79
C PRO A 83 6.43 -12.37 16.40
N ALA A 84 6.37 -11.10 16.81
CA ALA A 84 5.28 -10.18 16.46
C ALA A 84 5.26 -9.86 14.95
N ALA A 85 6.43 -9.60 14.36
CA ALA A 85 6.57 -9.36 12.93
C ALA A 85 6.30 -10.64 12.12
N MET A 86 6.85 -11.77 12.58
CA MET A 86 6.62 -13.08 11.94
C MET A 86 5.13 -13.47 11.96
N SER A 87 4.42 -13.23 13.06
CA SER A 87 2.98 -13.52 13.14
C SER A 87 2.14 -12.63 12.23
N LEU A 88 2.44 -11.33 12.08
CA LEU A 88 1.75 -10.48 11.09
C LEU A 88 2.04 -10.93 9.67
N TYR A 89 3.29 -11.27 9.39
CA TYR A 89 3.67 -11.79 8.08
C TYR A 89 2.93 -13.09 7.76
N LEU A 90 2.82 -14.01 8.72
CA LEU A 90 2.09 -15.26 8.52
C LEU A 90 0.57 -15.05 8.47
N ALA A 91 0.02 -14.07 9.18
CA ALA A 91 -1.38 -13.67 9.02
C ALA A 91 -1.65 -13.21 7.58
N ALA A 92 -0.79 -12.34 7.06
CA ALA A 92 -0.85 -11.89 5.68
C ALA A 92 -0.71 -13.04 4.66
N PHE A 93 0.21 -13.97 4.92
CA PHE A 93 0.34 -15.19 4.12
C PHE A 93 -0.97 -15.99 4.08
N MET A 94 -1.65 -16.13 5.22
CA MET A 94 -2.95 -16.82 5.30
C MET A 94 -4.05 -16.06 4.55
N GLN A 95 -4.12 -14.72 4.64
CA GLN A 95 -5.07 -13.94 3.84
C GLN A 95 -4.84 -14.10 2.34
N GLN A 96 -3.57 -14.13 1.90
CA GLN A 96 -3.26 -14.38 0.50
C GLN A 96 -3.63 -15.81 0.07
N CYS A 97 -3.56 -16.79 0.97
CA CYS A 97 -4.06 -18.13 0.71
C CYS A 97 -5.60 -18.14 0.61
N ALA A 98 -6.31 -17.43 1.50
CA ALA A 98 -7.77 -17.28 1.46
C ALA A 98 -8.24 -16.71 0.11
N HIS A 99 -7.56 -15.69 -0.39
CA HIS A 99 -7.90 -15.06 -1.67
C HIS A 99 -7.71 -16.00 -2.87
N ASN A 100 -6.71 -16.90 -2.81
CA ASN A 100 -6.40 -17.83 -3.89
C ASN A 100 -7.23 -19.12 -3.83
N ASP A 101 -7.69 -19.54 -2.64
CA ASP A 101 -8.48 -20.75 -2.44
C ASP A 101 -9.83 -20.46 -1.79
N LEU A 102 -10.78 -20.04 -2.64
CA LEU A 102 -12.17 -19.72 -2.26
C LEU A 102 -12.91 -20.85 -1.56
N SER A 103 -12.46 -22.11 -1.70
CA SER A 103 -13.13 -23.25 -1.07
C SER A 103 -12.90 -23.32 0.44
N ARG A 104 -11.80 -22.72 0.92
CA ARG A 104 -11.37 -22.74 2.33
C ARG A 104 -11.10 -21.34 2.87
N GLU A 105 -11.65 -20.32 2.22
CA GLU A 105 -11.48 -18.90 2.55
C GLU A 105 -11.71 -18.64 4.05
N GLU A 106 -12.84 -19.09 4.60
CA GLU A 106 -13.23 -18.91 6.01
C GLU A 106 -12.17 -19.48 6.99
N GLN A 107 -11.63 -20.68 6.71
CA GLN A 107 -10.62 -21.29 7.58
C GLN A 107 -9.30 -20.52 7.55
N PHE A 108 -8.90 -20.01 6.38
CA PHE A 108 -7.69 -19.19 6.26
C PHE A 108 -7.87 -17.83 6.93
N GLU A 109 -9.05 -17.22 6.81
CA GLU A 109 -9.39 -15.97 7.50
C GLU A 109 -9.36 -16.15 9.02
N ASP A 110 -9.91 -17.24 9.55
CA ASP A 110 -9.89 -17.55 10.99
C ASP A 110 -8.46 -17.67 11.52
N ILE A 111 -7.58 -18.40 10.82
CA ILE A 111 -6.17 -18.53 11.20
C ILE A 111 -5.43 -17.21 11.06
N SER A 112 -5.71 -16.44 10.01
CA SER A 112 -5.17 -15.09 9.85
C SER A 112 -5.54 -14.20 11.04
N ASN A 113 -6.82 -14.16 11.43
CA ASN A 113 -7.30 -13.35 12.55
C ASN A 113 -6.65 -13.80 13.86
N LYS A 114 -6.53 -15.11 14.08
CA LYS A 114 -5.79 -15.69 15.21
C LYS A 114 -4.33 -15.21 15.23
N TYR A 115 -3.64 -15.10 14.10
CA TYR A 115 -2.26 -14.62 14.05
C TYR A 115 -2.14 -13.09 14.21
N ILE A 116 -3.11 -12.32 13.76
CA ILE A 116 -3.19 -10.88 14.07
C ILE A 116 -3.32 -10.70 15.59
N GLU A 117 -4.20 -11.49 16.23
CA GLU A 117 -4.35 -11.51 17.69
C GLU A 117 -3.06 -11.90 18.42
N VAL A 118 -2.39 -12.97 17.96
CA VAL A 118 -1.09 -13.41 18.49
C VAL A 118 -0.03 -12.34 18.28
N SER A 119 -0.06 -11.60 17.18
CA SER A 119 0.89 -10.52 16.96
C SER A 119 0.73 -9.40 17.97
N TYR A 120 -0.50 -8.91 18.21
CA TYR A 120 -0.73 -7.92 19.26
C TYR A 120 -0.23 -8.41 20.62
N LEU A 121 -0.40 -9.70 20.89
CA LEU A 121 0.03 -10.32 22.14
C LEU A 121 1.55 -10.42 22.28
N MET A 122 2.25 -10.85 21.22
CA MET A 122 3.72 -10.95 21.20
C MET A 122 4.42 -9.59 21.07
N TYR A 123 3.74 -8.61 20.48
CA TYR A 123 4.15 -7.21 20.43
C TYR A 123 4.41 -6.65 21.84
N ASN A 124 3.60 -7.04 22.83
CA ASN A 124 3.79 -6.62 24.22
C ASN A 124 4.87 -7.42 24.98
N ILE A 125 5.05 -8.70 24.67
CA ILE A 125 5.99 -9.58 25.40
C ILE A 125 7.45 -9.33 24.99
N THR A 126 7.70 -8.95 23.73
CA THR A 126 9.05 -8.67 23.24
C THR A 126 9.69 -7.49 24.01
N MET A 127 8.87 -6.54 24.49
CA MET A 127 9.26 -5.46 25.40
C MET A 127 9.82 -5.97 26.74
N VAL A 128 9.26 -7.06 27.29
CA VAL A 128 9.73 -7.68 28.54
C VAL A 128 10.92 -8.62 28.30
N ARG A 129 11.04 -9.24 27.12
CA ARG A 129 12.16 -10.14 26.80
C ARG A 129 13.51 -9.42 26.65
N ILE A 130 13.49 -8.14 26.27
CA ILE A 130 14.68 -7.26 26.29
C ILE A 130 15.07 -6.87 27.73
N LEU A 131 14.13 -6.92 28.70
CA LEU A 131 14.37 -6.65 30.12
C LEU A 131 14.61 -7.90 30.98
N LEU A 132 14.15 -9.07 30.54
CA LEU A 132 14.32 -10.35 31.22
C LEU A 132 14.80 -11.42 30.23
N SER A 133 16.09 -11.40 29.92
CA SER A 133 16.77 -12.54 29.31
C SER A 133 17.10 -13.57 30.39
N THR A 134 16.13 -14.40 30.77
CA THR A 134 16.33 -15.76 31.32
C THR A 134 14.96 -16.28 31.76
N PHE A 135 14.40 -17.26 31.07
CA PHE A 135 13.71 -18.44 31.62
C PHE A 135 12.88 -19.17 30.54
N THR A 136 12.90 -20.50 30.64
CA THR A 136 12.54 -21.48 29.62
C THR A 136 11.09 -22.00 29.69
N SER A 137 10.48 -22.11 28.50
CA SER A 137 9.62 -23.16 27.93
C SER A 137 8.35 -23.72 28.62
N ASN A 138 7.27 -23.69 27.82
CA ASN A 138 6.20 -24.71 27.64
C ASN A 138 4.82 -24.60 28.33
N ILE A 139 4.53 -23.63 29.21
CA ILE A 139 3.17 -23.40 29.77
C ILE A 139 2.71 -21.96 29.54
N PHE A 140 2.88 -21.47 28.32
CA PHE A 140 3.02 -20.03 28.15
C PHE A 140 1.90 -19.36 27.35
N ILE A 141 1.20 -20.02 26.42
CA ILE A 141 0.23 -19.30 25.55
C ILE A 141 -0.98 -18.72 26.32
N TYR A 142 -1.64 -19.50 27.19
CA TYR A 142 -2.78 -18.98 27.98
C TYR A 142 -2.38 -18.01 29.07
N LEU A 143 -1.19 -18.19 29.66
CA LEU A 143 -0.64 -17.28 30.67
C LEU A 143 -0.15 -15.97 30.03
N PHE A 144 0.37 -16.03 28.81
CA PHE A 144 0.79 -14.88 28.02
C PHE A 144 -0.40 -14.01 27.59
N VAL A 145 -1.57 -14.58 27.30
CA VAL A 145 -2.79 -13.79 26.98
C VAL A 145 -3.20 -12.89 28.15
N LYS A 146 -3.24 -13.45 29.36
CA LYS A 146 -3.64 -12.70 30.55
C LYS A 146 -2.59 -11.67 30.98
N ILE A 147 -1.31 -12.04 30.95
CA ILE A 147 -0.21 -11.14 31.30
C ILE A 147 0.00 -10.05 30.23
N ALA A 148 -0.18 -10.35 28.95
CA ALA A 148 -0.06 -9.35 27.88
C ALA A 148 -1.21 -8.33 27.90
N GLN A 149 -2.43 -8.71 28.29
CA GLN A 149 -3.53 -7.76 28.50
C GLN A 149 -3.26 -6.81 29.68
N GLU A 150 -2.70 -7.33 30.78
CA GLU A 150 -2.26 -6.53 31.93
C GLU A 150 -1.05 -5.63 31.57
N LEU A 151 -0.13 -6.09 30.71
CA LEU A 151 1.04 -5.32 30.24
C LEU A 151 0.71 -4.28 29.16
N LEU A 152 -0.28 -4.54 28.30
CA LEU A 152 -0.74 -3.58 27.28
C LEU A 152 -1.42 -2.37 27.93
N GLN A 153 -2.01 -2.54 29.12
CA GLN A 153 -2.41 -1.42 29.98
C GLN A 153 -1.21 -0.70 30.64
N GLN A 154 -0.05 -1.36 30.75
CA GLN A 154 1.17 -0.82 31.37
C GLN A 154 2.14 -0.14 30.39
N ILE A 155 1.96 -0.25 29.06
CA ILE A 155 2.71 0.59 28.12
C ILE A 155 2.16 2.01 28.24
N GLU A 156 2.73 2.79 29.15
CA GLU A 156 2.30 4.16 29.46
C GLU A 156 2.73 5.17 28.39
N SER A 157 3.77 4.86 27.58
CA SER A 157 4.36 5.82 26.64
C SER A 157 4.10 5.49 25.17
N ASP A 158 3.38 6.38 24.50
CA ASP A 158 3.13 6.35 23.05
C ASP A 158 4.41 6.52 22.21
N HIS A 159 5.49 7.08 22.77
CA HIS A 159 6.77 7.26 22.07
C HIS A 159 7.49 5.94 21.83
N LEU A 160 7.40 5.02 22.79
CA LEU A 160 7.96 3.69 22.63
C LEU A 160 7.20 2.89 21.56
N LEU A 161 5.88 3.06 21.49
CA LEU A 161 5.05 2.48 20.43
C LEU A 161 5.55 2.94 19.06
N ALA A 162 5.78 4.24 18.88
CA ALA A 162 6.25 4.82 17.63
C ALA A 162 7.60 4.24 17.18
N ILE A 163 8.57 4.16 18.09
CA ILE A 163 9.90 3.58 17.80
C ILE A 163 9.77 2.10 17.40
N MET A 164 8.97 1.32 18.13
CA MET A 164 8.82 -0.12 17.85
C MET A 164 8.14 -0.41 16.52
N VAL A 165 7.24 0.48 16.10
CA VAL A 165 6.50 0.36 14.84
C VAL A 165 7.38 0.67 13.65
N GLU A 166 8.41 1.51 13.82
CA GLU A 166 9.33 1.96 12.77
C GLU A 166 10.61 1.11 12.66
N ILE A 167 11.04 0.44 13.73
CA ILE A 167 12.26 -0.38 13.69
C ILE A 167 12.13 -1.49 12.62
N PRO A 168 13.10 -1.60 11.69
CA PRO A 168 13.09 -2.65 10.69
C PRO A 168 13.21 -4.01 11.38
N CYS A 169 12.34 -4.93 11.00
CA CYS A 169 12.45 -6.31 11.40
C CYS A 169 13.41 -7.02 10.45
N GLY A 170 14.09 -8.07 10.93
CA GLY A 170 14.96 -8.91 10.10
C GLY A 170 14.24 -9.70 9.00
N ILE A 171 13.02 -9.31 8.61
CA ILE A 171 12.24 -9.87 7.50
C ILE A 171 12.20 -8.79 6.41
N ASP A 172 13.06 -8.94 5.40
CA ASP A 172 13.19 -8.03 4.25
C ASP A 172 13.40 -6.55 4.63
N ASP A 173 14.03 -6.26 5.78
CA ASP A 173 14.26 -4.92 6.32
C ASP A 173 12.98 -4.06 6.48
N MET A 174 11.80 -4.70 6.50
CA MET A 174 10.51 -4.02 6.65
C MET A 174 10.17 -3.82 8.12
N SER A 175 9.58 -2.67 8.45
CA SER A 175 9.02 -2.46 9.78
C SER A 175 7.70 -3.22 9.97
N ILE A 176 7.27 -3.39 11.22
CA ILE A 176 5.95 -3.98 11.54
C ILE A 176 4.82 -3.19 10.85
N PHE A 177 4.98 -1.86 10.77
CA PHE A 177 4.04 -0.98 10.11
C PHE A 177 3.98 -1.24 8.60
N ASP A 178 5.14 -1.38 7.96
CA ASP A 178 5.23 -1.62 6.52
C ASP A 178 4.59 -2.96 6.15
N ILE A 179 4.81 -4.00 6.97
CA ILE A 179 4.15 -5.29 6.81
C ILE A 179 2.63 -5.12 6.91
N ALA A 180 2.13 -4.45 7.94
CA ALA A 180 0.69 -4.24 8.12
C ALA A 180 0.06 -3.45 6.96
N LEU A 181 0.74 -2.41 6.45
CA LEU A 181 0.29 -1.61 5.32
C LEU A 181 0.32 -2.41 4.00
N ARG A 182 1.44 -3.09 3.72
CA ARG A 182 1.63 -3.86 2.48
C ARG A 182 0.59 -4.95 2.31
N PHE A 183 0.24 -5.61 3.42
CA PHE A 183 -0.75 -6.67 3.42
C PHE A 183 -2.16 -6.22 3.79
N LYS A 184 -2.38 -4.91 3.98
CA LYS A 184 -3.70 -4.31 4.29
C LYS A 184 -4.37 -5.00 5.50
N LEU A 185 -3.61 -5.23 6.57
CA LEU A 185 -4.11 -5.80 7.81
C LEU A 185 -4.96 -4.75 8.56
N THR A 186 -6.19 -4.52 8.09
CA THR A 186 -7.09 -3.46 8.61
C THR A 186 -7.33 -3.59 10.10
N ASN A 187 -7.51 -4.81 10.60
CA ASN A 187 -7.69 -5.06 12.04
C ASN A 187 -6.50 -4.49 12.83
N PHE A 188 -5.26 -4.78 12.38
CA PHE A 188 -4.04 -4.24 12.99
C PHE A 188 -4.01 -2.71 12.98
N LEU A 189 -4.30 -2.10 11.82
CA LEU A 189 -4.29 -0.66 11.63
C LEU A 189 -5.39 0.08 12.41
N ASP A 190 -6.49 -0.59 12.73
CA ASP A 190 -7.63 -0.05 13.49
C ASP A 190 -7.37 -0.04 15.01
N PHE A 191 -6.20 -0.48 15.49
CA PHE A 191 -5.86 -0.40 16.90
C PHE A 191 -5.85 1.06 17.38
N HIS A 192 -6.60 1.34 18.46
CA HIS A 192 -6.93 2.70 18.93
C HIS A 192 -5.75 3.67 19.13
N ARG A 193 -4.51 3.18 19.30
CA ARG A 193 -3.31 4.03 19.44
C ARG A 193 -2.60 4.35 18.12
N PHE A 194 -2.90 3.64 17.02
CA PHE A 194 -2.32 3.95 15.71
C PHE A 194 -2.84 5.26 15.11
N PRO A 195 -4.14 5.60 15.16
CA PRO A 195 -4.60 6.86 14.59
C PRO A 195 -3.90 8.10 15.18
N PRO A 196 -3.72 8.23 16.51
CA PRO A 196 -2.91 9.32 17.09
C PRO A 196 -1.45 9.34 16.61
N LEU A 197 -0.82 8.17 16.47
CA LEU A 197 0.53 8.05 15.92
C LEU A 197 0.59 8.53 14.45
N MET A 198 -0.38 8.12 13.63
CA MET A 198 -0.47 8.56 12.24
C MET A 198 -0.72 10.06 12.12
N LEU A 199 -1.53 10.64 13.02
CA LEU A 199 -1.72 12.08 13.10
C LEU A 199 -0.44 12.81 13.51
N GLN A 200 0.33 12.25 14.44
CA GLN A 200 1.63 12.77 14.84
C GLN A 200 2.60 12.82 13.65
N MET A 201 2.74 11.71 12.92
CA MET A 201 3.58 11.61 11.71
C MET A 201 3.12 12.57 10.62
N TRP A 202 1.81 12.82 10.52
CA TRP A 202 1.25 13.72 9.53
C TRP A 202 1.59 15.20 9.81
N TYR A 203 1.42 15.65 11.06
CA TYR A 203 1.54 17.06 11.43
C TYR A 203 2.96 17.51 11.83
N ARG A 204 3.85 16.59 12.20
CA ARG A 204 5.19 16.93 12.68
C ARG A 204 6.27 16.36 11.78
N PHE A 205 7.30 17.17 11.56
CA PHE A 205 8.54 16.72 10.93
C PHE A 205 9.32 15.78 11.85
N GLU A 206 9.57 16.21 13.10
CA GLU A 206 10.13 15.38 14.17
C GLU A 206 8.98 14.87 15.04
N TYR A 207 8.49 13.68 14.72
CA TYR A 207 7.35 13.08 15.42
C TYR A 207 7.76 12.27 16.66
N LEU A 208 9.04 11.94 16.80
CA LEU A 208 9.62 11.21 17.95
C LEU A 208 10.20 12.15 19.03
N ASP A 209 9.61 13.32 19.25
CA ASP A 209 10.07 14.25 20.29
C ASP A 209 9.47 13.86 21.67
N PRO A 210 10.28 13.36 22.63
CA PRO A 210 9.82 12.90 23.95
C PRO A 210 9.25 14.03 24.81
N GLN A 211 9.54 15.30 24.49
CA GLN A 211 9.05 16.44 25.24
C GLN A 211 7.59 16.78 24.93
N THR A 212 7.01 16.14 23.91
CA THR A 212 5.66 16.47 23.46
C THR A 212 4.75 15.26 23.44
N ASN A 213 3.60 15.41 24.10
CA ASN A 213 2.55 14.41 24.08
C ASN A 213 2.00 14.21 22.67
N PHE A 214 1.49 13.00 22.43
CA PHE A 214 0.90 12.66 21.15
C PHE A 214 -0.34 13.49 20.84
N ILE A 215 -0.48 13.85 19.57
CA ILE A 215 -1.64 14.62 19.10
C ILE A 215 -2.86 13.68 19.08
N GLN A 216 -3.77 13.85 20.03
CA GLN A 216 -5.00 13.05 20.11
C GLN A 216 -6.14 13.60 19.25
N ILE A 217 -6.07 14.88 18.84
CA ILE A 217 -7.11 15.58 18.10
C ILE A 217 -6.48 16.32 16.93
N ASP A 218 -7.13 16.27 15.77
CA ASP A 218 -6.74 17.01 14.57
C ASP A 218 -6.45 18.48 14.89
N ARG A 219 -5.31 18.97 14.41
CA ARG A 219 -4.96 20.39 14.56
C ARG A 219 -5.90 21.21 13.69
N SER A 220 -6.45 22.27 14.28
CA SER A 220 -7.25 23.24 13.53
C SER A 220 -6.43 23.84 12.37
N ASN A 221 -7.07 24.02 11.22
CA ASN A 221 -6.44 24.59 10.02
C ASN A 221 -5.77 25.94 10.29
N PHE A 222 -6.32 26.72 11.22
CA PHE A 222 -5.74 28.00 11.65
C PHE A 222 -4.36 27.84 12.32
N LYS A 223 -4.17 26.78 13.12
CA LYS A 223 -2.88 26.49 13.75
C LYS A 223 -1.84 26.12 12.70
N THR A 224 -2.23 25.36 11.68
CA THR A 224 -1.38 25.02 10.53
C THR A 224 -0.98 26.26 9.74
N LEU A 225 -1.92 27.17 9.46
CA LEU A 225 -1.65 28.45 8.78
C LEU A 225 -0.73 29.35 9.61
N ARG A 226 -0.90 29.34 10.95
CA ARG A 226 0.00 30.04 11.86
C ARG A 226 1.43 29.47 11.78
N THR A 227 1.60 28.15 11.71
CA THR A 227 2.92 27.54 11.54
C THR A 227 3.59 27.96 10.23
N LEU A 228 2.83 28.07 9.13
CA LEU A 228 3.35 28.61 7.87
C LEU A 228 3.92 30.03 8.03
N ALA A 229 3.23 30.91 8.75
CA ALA A 229 3.65 32.30 8.95
C ALA A 229 4.84 32.46 9.92
N PHE A 230 4.84 31.74 11.04
CA PHE A 230 5.83 31.94 12.10
C PHE A 230 7.01 30.98 12.04
N SER A 231 6.90 29.84 11.36
CA SER A 231 7.96 28.84 11.30
C SER A 231 7.91 28.04 9.99
N PRO A 232 8.23 28.69 8.85
CA PRO A 232 8.06 28.09 7.52
C PRO A 232 8.83 26.78 7.36
N LYS A 233 10.03 26.66 7.92
CA LYS A 233 10.84 25.42 7.87
C LYS A 233 10.03 24.19 8.31
N TYR A 234 9.41 24.24 9.50
CA TYR A 234 8.66 23.10 10.01
C TYR A 234 7.41 22.79 9.18
N PHE A 235 6.84 23.79 8.51
CA PHE A 235 5.73 23.58 7.59
C PHE A 235 6.18 22.86 6.32
N TYR A 236 7.17 23.38 5.60
CA TYR A 236 7.62 22.84 4.31
C TYR A 236 8.18 21.40 4.41
N PHE A 237 8.78 21.04 5.55
CA PHE A 237 9.27 19.68 5.79
C PHE A 237 8.23 18.75 6.41
N SER A 238 7.09 19.27 6.88
CA SER A 238 6.00 18.41 7.36
C SER A 238 5.22 17.79 6.18
N PRO A 239 4.76 16.53 6.29
CA PRO A 239 3.92 15.90 5.27
C PRO A 239 2.64 16.70 4.95
N VAL A 240 1.99 17.28 5.97
CA VAL A 240 0.84 18.19 5.79
C VAL A 240 1.20 19.39 4.91
N GLY A 241 2.33 20.04 5.19
CA GLY A 241 2.72 21.23 4.45
C GLY A 241 3.05 20.91 3.00
N GLN A 242 3.82 19.84 2.76
CA GLN A 242 4.11 19.36 1.41
C GLN A 242 2.81 19.07 0.63
N TYR A 243 1.87 18.38 1.26
CA TYR A 243 0.57 18.09 0.66
C TYR A 243 -0.25 19.33 0.33
N LEU A 244 -0.32 20.30 1.25
CA LEU A 244 -1.06 21.55 1.03
C LEU A 244 -0.44 22.38 -0.10
N ILE A 245 0.89 22.44 -0.16
CA ILE A 245 1.60 23.14 -1.24
C ILE A 245 1.38 22.43 -2.57
N GLN A 246 1.50 21.11 -2.60
CA GLN A 246 1.26 20.31 -3.80
C GLN A 246 -0.17 20.52 -4.31
N ALA A 247 -1.17 20.44 -3.43
CA ALA A 247 -2.58 20.66 -3.77
C ALA A 247 -2.82 22.08 -4.28
N PHE A 248 -2.23 23.09 -3.63
CA PHE A 248 -2.36 24.49 -4.03
C PHE A 248 -1.70 24.77 -5.39
N LEU A 249 -0.46 24.31 -5.59
CA LEU A 249 0.25 24.45 -6.86
C LEU A 249 -0.47 23.71 -8.00
N TYR A 250 -0.99 22.52 -7.72
CA TYR A 250 -1.77 21.77 -8.70
C TYR A 250 -3.07 22.49 -9.06
N LEU A 251 -3.80 23.03 -8.09
CA LEU A 251 -5.01 23.82 -8.36
C LEU A 251 -4.69 25.05 -9.20
N PHE A 252 -3.62 25.77 -8.88
CA PHE A 252 -3.17 26.91 -9.66
C PHE A 252 -2.79 26.51 -11.10
N TYR A 253 -2.10 25.38 -11.26
CA TYR A 253 -1.79 24.82 -12.57
C TYR A 253 -3.07 24.50 -13.37
N VAL A 254 -4.06 23.83 -12.79
CA VAL A 254 -5.33 23.52 -13.47
C VAL A 254 -6.12 24.77 -13.84
N LEU A 255 -6.14 25.80 -12.97
CA LEU A 255 -6.72 27.10 -13.29
C LEU A 255 -5.98 27.80 -14.44
N TYR A 256 -4.65 27.69 -14.47
CA TYR A 256 -3.83 28.21 -15.55
C TYR A 256 -4.11 27.51 -16.89
N VAL A 257 -4.19 26.17 -16.90
CA VAL A 257 -4.59 25.42 -18.10
C VAL A 257 -6.00 25.83 -18.55
N SER A 258 -6.93 26.00 -17.62
CA SER A 258 -8.30 26.44 -17.92
C SER A 258 -8.33 27.87 -18.50
N TRP A 259 -7.45 28.76 -18.03
CA TRP A 259 -7.27 30.09 -18.60
C TRP A 259 -6.74 30.03 -20.04
N ILE A 260 -5.72 29.19 -20.30
CA ILE A 260 -5.22 28.95 -21.66
C ILE A 260 -6.32 28.38 -22.56
N ALA A 261 -7.14 27.46 -22.04
CA ALA A 261 -8.28 26.90 -22.75
C ALA A 261 -9.28 27.99 -23.16
N TYR A 262 -9.55 28.93 -22.25
CA TYR A 262 -10.44 30.07 -22.50
C TYR A 262 -9.91 31.01 -23.58
N LEU A 263 -8.59 31.20 -23.68
CA LEU A 263 -7.98 32.02 -24.73
C LEU A 263 -8.05 31.39 -26.13
N GLN A 264 -8.43 30.12 -26.24
CA GLN A 264 -8.60 29.40 -27.51
C GLN A 264 -7.38 29.49 -28.45
N ILE A 265 -6.19 29.25 -27.92
CA ILE A 265 -4.96 29.30 -28.73
C ILE A 265 -4.93 28.12 -29.71
N TYR A 266 -4.94 28.43 -31.01
CA TYR A 266 -4.98 27.41 -32.06
C TYR A 266 -3.59 26.88 -32.44
N PRO A 267 -3.48 25.60 -32.87
CA PRO A 267 -2.21 24.94 -33.13
C PRO A 267 -1.45 25.45 -34.37
N TYR A 268 -2.06 26.28 -35.23
CA TYR A 268 -1.41 26.91 -36.37
C TYR A 268 -0.86 28.32 -36.07
N GLU A 269 -1.29 28.94 -34.97
CA GLU A 269 -0.82 30.27 -34.57
C GLU A 269 0.57 30.19 -33.91
N PRO A 270 1.37 31.28 -33.98
CA PRO A 270 2.65 31.32 -33.28
C PRO A 270 2.45 31.12 -31.77
N VAL A 271 3.36 30.36 -31.15
CA VAL A 271 3.29 30.01 -29.73
C VAL A 271 3.46 31.28 -28.87
N PRO A 272 2.42 31.73 -28.15
CA PRO A 272 2.53 32.88 -27.27
C PRO A 272 3.35 32.53 -26.02
N PRO A 273 3.93 33.52 -25.31
CA PRO A 273 4.79 33.26 -24.15
C PRO A 273 4.08 32.51 -23.01
N GLN A 274 2.77 32.69 -22.87
CA GLN A 274 1.95 31.95 -21.90
C GLN A 274 1.92 30.45 -22.22
N GLU A 275 1.86 30.09 -23.49
CA GLU A 275 1.89 28.67 -23.88
C GLU A 275 3.29 28.05 -23.66
N TRP A 276 4.38 28.82 -23.82
CA TRP A 276 5.71 28.35 -23.44
C TRP A 276 5.81 28.02 -21.95
N LEU A 277 5.22 28.85 -21.09
CA LEU A 277 5.15 28.57 -19.65
C LEU A 277 4.34 27.30 -19.38
N LEU A 278 3.22 27.10 -20.08
CA LEU A 278 2.44 25.86 -20.00
C LEU A 278 3.29 24.63 -20.33
N TRP A 279 4.01 24.63 -21.45
CA TRP A 279 4.86 23.51 -21.84
C TRP A 279 6.00 23.25 -20.84
N LEU A 280 6.55 24.29 -20.22
CA LEU A 280 7.54 24.15 -19.15
C LEU A 280 6.94 23.48 -17.90
N LEU A 281 5.74 23.89 -17.49
CA LEU A 281 5.03 23.28 -16.35
C LEU A 281 4.69 21.81 -16.65
N ASN A 282 4.26 21.50 -17.86
CA ASN A 282 3.96 20.13 -18.30
C ASN A 282 5.20 19.25 -18.29
N LEU A 283 6.35 19.78 -18.74
CA LEU A 283 7.64 19.08 -18.66
C LEU A 283 8.00 18.77 -17.20
N GLY A 284 7.81 19.73 -16.30
CA GLY A 284 7.97 19.54 -14.86
C GLY A 284 7.09 18.42 -14.32
N TYR A 285 5.80 18.44 -14.65
CA TYR A 285 4.83 17.41 -14.24
C TYR A 285 5.23 16.01 -14.76
N VAL A 286 5.53 15.88 -16.06
CA VAL A 286 5.98 14.60 -16.66
C VAL A 286 7.28 14.11 -16.02
N SER A 287 8.23 15.02 -15.76
CA SER A 287 9.49 14.64 -15.12
C SER A 287 9.30 14.11 -13.69
N PHE A 288 8.37 14.71 -12.94
CA PHE A 288 8.02 14.25 -11.59
C PHE A 288 7.43 12.83 -11.62
N GLU A 289 6.49 12.55 -12.52
CA GLU A 289 5.90 11.22 -12.66
C GLU A 289 6.93 10.17 -13.10
N VAL A 290 7.87 10.53 -13.98
CA VAL A 290 8.97 9.63 -14.37
C VAL A 290 9.88 9.32 -13.18
N VAL A 291 10.21 10.31 -12.35
CA VAL A 291 11.01 10.10 -11.13
C VAL A 291 10.26 9.21 -10.15
N GLN A 292 8.96 9.44 -9.94
CA GLN A 292 8.15 8.63 -9.04
C GLN A 292 8.06 7.17 -9.53
N LEU A 293 7.87 6.96 -10.84
CA LEU A 293 7.91 5.63 -11.47
C LEU A 293 9.27 4.94 -11.26
N MET A 294 10.38 5.67 -11.33
CA MET A 294 11.72 5.12 -11.07
C MET A 294 11.93 4.73 -9.61
N LEU A 295 11.38 5.49 -8.65
CA LEU A 295 11.52 5.22 -7.22
C LEU A 295 10.63 4.06 -6.73
N GLU A 296 9.37 4.04 -7.16
CA GLU A 296 8.38 3.04 -6.71
C GLU A 296 8.41 1.76 -7.57
N GLY A 297 8.93 1.83 -8.80
CA GLY A 297 9.08 0.67 -9.69
C GLY A 297 7.76 0.00 -10.03
N ARG A 298 7.63 -1.30 -9.72
CA ARG A 298 6.42 -2.08 -10.03
C ARG A 298 5.22 -1.68 -9.17
N ASP A 299 5.47 -1.25 -7.93
CA ASP A 299 4.40 -0.91 -6.99
C ASP A 299 3.69 0.39 -7.38
N TYR A 300 4.32 1.23 -8.21
CA TYR A 300 3.70 2.40 -8.81
C TYR A 300 2.39 2.07 -9.56
N PHE A 301 2.36 0.93 -10.28
CA PHE A 301 1.18 0.50 -11.03
C PHE A 301 0.08 -0.10 -10.14
N ASN A 302 0.28 -0.27 -8.84
CA ASN A 302 -0.80 -0.72 -7.96
C ASN A 302 -1.77 0.43 -7.61
N GLY A 303 -1.36 1.69 -7.82
CA GLY A 303 -2.16 2.88 -7.57
C GLY A 303 -3.07 3.24 -8.76
N LEU A 304 -4.39 3.28 -8.54
CA LEU A 304 -5.34 3.74 -9.57
C LEU A 304 -5.10 5.21 -9.97
N LEU A 305 -4.69 6.05 -9.02
CA LEU A 305 -4.37 7.46 -9.28
C LEU A 305 -3.12 7.58 -10.17
N ASN A 306 -2.11 6.73 -9.94
CA ASN A 306 -0.89 6.72 -10.74
C ASN A 306 -1.17 6.35 -12.21
N PHE A 307 -2.09 5.42 -12.48
CA PHE A 307 -2.56 5.17 -13.84
C PHE A 307 -3.24 6.38 -14.48
N TRP A 308 -3.99 7.15 -13.69
CA TRP A 308 -4.62 8.38 -14.16
C TRP A 308 -3.58 9.45 -14.54
N ASP A 309 -2.55 9.60 -13.72
CA ASP A 309 -1.44 10.52 -13.94
C ASP A 309 -0.60 10.13 -15.18
N ILE A 310 -0.36 8.82 -15.41
CA ILE A 310 0.22 8.33 -16.67
C ILE A 310 -0.68 8.73 -17.87
N GLY A 311 -2.00 8.58 -17.75
CA GLY A 311 -2.95 8.95 -18.80
C GLY A 311 -2.83 10.44 -19.18
N ILE A 312 -2.77 11.31 -18.18
CA ILE A 312 -2.51 12.75 -18.33
C ILE A 312 -1.17 12.99 -19.07
N CYS A 313 -0.08 12.34 -18.63
CA CYS A 313 1.22 12.48 -19.28
C CYS A 313 1.20 12.06 -20.75
N VAL A 314 0.56 10.93 -21.08
CA VAL A 314 0.47 10.42 -22.45
C VAL A 314 -0.29 11.40 -23.34
N VAL A 315 -1.42 11.94 -22.86
CA VAL A 315 -2.20 12.92 -23.61
C VAL A 315 -1.40 14.21 -23.83
N TRP A 316 -0.66 14.70 -22.82
CA TRP A 316 0.25 15.84 -22.99
C TRP A 316 1.35 15.60 -24.02
N ILE A 317 1.96 14.41 -24.05
CA ILE A 317 2.98 14.06 -25.04
C ILE A 317 2.39 14.05 -26.46
N ILE A 318 1.18 13.49 -26.62
CA ILE A 318 0.47 13.49 -27.91
C ILE A 318 0.15 14.93 -28.33
N LEU A 319 -0.34 15.77 -27.42
CA LEU A 319 -0.64 17.18 -27.69
C LEU A 319 0.61 17.95 -28.10
N ALA A 320 1.73 17.75 -27.40
CA ALA A 320 3.02 18.35 -27.75
C ALA A 320 3.44 17.93 -29.16
N PHE A 321 3.38 16.63 -29.45
CA PHE A 321 3.74 16.09 -30.76
C PHE A 321 2.89 16.71 -31.88
N ILE A 322 1.57 16.80 -31.71
CA ILE A 322 0.67 17.42 -32.70
C ILE A 322 0.99 18.91 -32.85
N ARG A 323 1.14 19.66 -31.75
CA ARG A 323 1.41 21.11 -31.77
C ARG A 323 2.71 21.46 -32.50
N PHE A 324 3.80 20.75 -32.20
CA PHE A 324 5.09 21.01 -32.84
C PHE A 324 5.16 20.48 -34.27
N SER A 325 4.51 19.34 -34.57
CA SER A 325 4.45 18.82 -35.94
C SER A 325 3.70 19.78 -36.87
N VAL A 326 2.51 20.25 -36.47
CA VAL A 326 1.70 21.20 -37.26
C VAL A 326 2.48 22.49 -37.56
N ARG A 327 3.26 22.98 -36.60
CA ARG A 327 4.12 24.16 -36.79
C ARG A 327 5.22 23.96 -37.83
N ILE A 328 5.89 22.80 -37.83
CA ILE A 328 6.93 22.48 -38.81
C ILE A 328 6.32 22.47 -40.22
N TYR A 329 5.16 21.84 -40.38
CA TYR A 329 4.45 21.81 -41.65
C TYR A 329 3.98 23.19 -42.13
N HIS A 330 3.51 24.06 -41.22
CA HIS A 330 3.06 25.41 -41.58
C HIS A 330 4.22 26.34 -41.96
N THR A 331 5.35 26.24 -41.26
CA THR A 331 6.54 27.06 -41.55
C THR A 331 7.08 26.81 -42.96
N GLN A 332 6.92 25.59 -43.48
CA GLN A 332 7.32 25.22 -44.84
C GLN A 332 6.32 25.64 -45.93
N ARG A 333 5.07 25.99 -45.58
CA ARG A 333 3.96 26.17 -46.52
C ARG A 333 3.42 27.60 -46.48
N THR A 334 4.31 28.58 -46.63
CA THR A 334 3.97 30.01 -46.74
C THR A 334 3.39 30.33 -48.11
N SER A 335 2.14 29.93 -48.38
CA SER A 335 1.38 30.45 -49.53
C SER A 335 -0.11 30.55 -49.20
N HIS A 336 -0.62 31.79 -49.08
CA HIS A 336 -2.03 32.23 -49.10
C HIS A 336 -3.11 31.14 -48.92
N ARG A 337 -3.19 30.52 -47.73
CA ARG A 337 -4.40 29.79 -47.32
C ARG A 337 -5.18 30.65 -46.34
N SER A 338 -6.50 30.64 -46.47
CA SER A 338 -7.40 31.35 -45.57
C SER A 338 -7.43 30.65 -44.20
N SER A 339 -7.41 31.44 -43.12
CA SER A 339 -7.44 30.97 -41.73
C SER A 339 -8.60 30.02 -41.41
N LEU A 340 -9.71 30.14 -42.15
CA LEU A 340 -10.87 29.25 -42.04
C LEU A 340 -10.57 27.81 -42.44
N TYR A 341 -9.72 27.58 -43.45
CA TYR A 341 -9.36 26.23 -43.89
C TYR A 341 -8.45 25.53 -42.88
N GLU A 342 -7.58 26.29 -42.20
CA GLU A 342 -6.65 25.76 -41.20
C GLU A 342 -7.37 25.42 -39.88
N ARG A 343 -8.37 26.22 -39.50
CA ARG A 343 -9.23 25.95 -38.35
C ARG A 343 -10.03 24.65 -38.50
N ASN A 344 -10.54 24.37 -39.70
CA ASN A 344 -11.31 23.16 -39.99
C ASN A 344 -10.44 21.96 -40.40
N SER A 345 -9.11 22.08 -40.28
CA SER A 345 -8.23 20.95 -40.58
C SER A 345 -8.38 19.85 -39.52
N SER A 346 -8.29 18.58 -39.96
CA SER A 346 -8.40 17.42 -39.08
C SER A 346 -7.43 17.50 -37.88
N ASN A 347 -6.22 18.00 -38.09
CA ASN A 347 -5.22 18.11 -37.03
C ASN A 347 -5.63 19.12 -35.95
N THR A 348 -6.23 20.25 -36.34
CA THR A 348 -6.75 21.25 -35.39
C THR A 348 -7.92 20.68 -34.59
N THR A 349 -8.85 19.99 -35.24
CA THR A 349 -9.98 19.33 -34.55
C THR A 349 -9.51 18.28 -33.57
N THR A 350 -8.57 17.40 -33.98
CA THR A 350 -7.99 16.38 -33.11
C THR A 350 -7.24 17.00 -31.93
N TYR A 351 -6.45 18.05 -32.16
CA TYR A 351 -5.77 18.78 -31.09
C TYR A 351 -6.75 19.35 -30.06
N MET A 352 -7.79 20.05 -30.51
CA MET A 352 -8.79 20.64 -29.62
C MET A 352 -9.58 19.59 -28.86
N PHE A 353 -9.86 18.44 -29.47
CA PHE A 353 -10.49 17.31 -28.79
C PHE A 353 -9.60 16.77 -27.66
N PHE A 354 -8.34 16.47 -27.94
CA PHE A 354 -7.40 15.97 -26.92
C PHE A 354 -7.16 17.01 -25.82
N PHE A 355 -7.11 18.29 -26.16
CA PHE A 355 -6.96 19.37 -25.18
C PHE A 355 -8.20 19.46 -24.27
N GLY A 356 -9.40 19.29 -24.81
CA GLY A 356 -10.63 19.21 -24.03
C GLY A 356 -10.66 17.98 -23.10
N VAL A 357 -10.25 16.81 -23.60
CA VAL A 357 -10.09 15.60 -22.78
C VAL A 357 -9.10 15.85 -21.64
N GLU A 358 -7.98 16.48 -21.94
CA GLU A 358 -6.94 16.81 -20.96
C GLU A 358 -7.46 17.72 -19.84
N CYS A 359 -8.23 18.76 -20.18
CA CYS A 359 -8.88 19.60 -19.16
C CYS A 359 -9.78 18.77 -18.23
N VAL A 360 -10.55 17.83 -18.76
CA VAL A 360 -11.38 16.94 -17.94
C VAL A 360 -10.53 16.04 -17.05
N LEU A 361 -9.46 15.44 -17.58
CA LEU A 361 -8.55 14.58 -16.80
C LEU A 361 -7.90 15.34 -15.64
N LEU A 362 -7.44 16.58 -15.87
CA LEU A 362 -6.85 17.43 -14.83
C LEU A 362 -7.87 17.82 -13.75
N TRP A 363 -9.08 18.23 -14.13
CA TRP A 363 -10.12 18.59 -13.15
C TRP A 363 -10.59 17.38 -12.34
N THR A 364 -10.73 16.22 -12.96
CA THR A 364 -11.05 14.99 -12.23
C THR A 364 -9.95 14.62 -11.24
N ARG A 365 -8.67 14.81 -11.59
CA ARG A 365 -7.56 14.60 -10.66
C ARG A 365 -7.60 15.54 -9.46
N VAL A 366 -8.11 16.77 -9.59
CA VAL A 366 -8.34 17.67 -8.42
C VAL A 366 -9.22 17.00 -7.35
N THR A 367 -10.21 16.19 -7.75
CA THR A 367 -11.11 15.50 -6.80
C THR A 367 -10.38 14.55 -5.85
N SER A 368 -9.24 14.00 -6.27
CA SER A 368 -8.44 13.10 -5.44
C SER A 368 -7.81 13.80 -4.22
N PHE A 369 -7.51 15.10 -4.28
CA PHE A 369 -7.05 15.86 -3.12
C PHE A 369 -8.14 16.01 -2.05
N PHE A 370 -9.40 15.80 -2.40
CA PHE A 370 -10.47 15.77 -1.41
C PHE A 370 -10.62 14.39 -0.74
N GLN A 371 -10.05 13.32 -1.30
CA GLN A 371 -10.14 11.97 -0.72
C GLN A 371 -9.47 11.87 0.66
N ARG A 372 -8.48 12.73 0.93
CA ARG A 372 -7.73 12.71 2.19
C ARG A 372 -8.49 13.34 3.36
N ASN A 373 -9.50 14.16 3.09
CA ASN A 373 -10.34 14.71 4.15
C ASN A 373 -11.26 13.58 4.67
N PRO A 374 -11.33 13.31 5.98
CA PRO A 374 -12.13 12.20 6.52
C PRO A 374 -13.58 12.21 6.03
N SER A 375 -14.19 13.40 5.98
CA SER A 375 -15.58 13.59 5.53
C SER A 375 -15.74 13.33 4.03
N THR A 376 -14.87 13.91 3.21
CA THR A 376 -15.01 13.88 1.75
C THR A 376 -14.46 12.58 1.15
N GLY A 377 -13.46 11.97 1.78
CA GLY A 377 -12.93 10.66 1.44
C GLY A 377 -13.95 9.54 1.60
N ALA A 378 -14.70 9.55 2.71
CA ALA A 378 -15.80 8.60 2.90
C ALA A 378 -16.86 8.73 1.80
N LEU A 379 -17.24 9.97 1.46
CA LEU A 379 -18.20 10.25 0.39
C LEU A 379 -17.68 9.80 -0.99
N LEU A 380 -16.42 10.10 -1.32
CA LEU A 380 -15.86 9.74 -2.63
C LEU A 380 -15.70 8.22 -2.76
N THR A 381 -15.31 7.54 -1.67
CA THR A 381 -15.28 6.07 -1.62
C THR A 381 -16.68 5.47 -1.82
N MET A 382 -17.72 6.09 -1.24
CA MET A 382 -19.11 5.69 -1.46
C MET A 382 -19.54 5.90 -2.91
N ILE A 383 -19.23 7.05 -3.52
CA ILE A 383 -19.54 7.33 -4.93
C ILE A 383 -18.87 6.30 -5.84
N PHE A 384 -17.61 5.96 -5.59
CA PHE A 384 -16.88 4.98 -6.40
C PHE A 384 -17.49 3.57 -6.28
N LYS A 385 -17.91 3.17 -5.07
CA LYS A 385 -18.64 1.92 -4.85
C LYS A 385 -19.97 1.90 -5.61
N MET A 386 -20.75 2.99 -5.54
CA MET A 386 -22.01 3.12 -6.28
C MET A 386 -21.79 3.05 -7.80
N PHE A 387 -20.75 3.70 -8.31
CA PHE A 387 -20.42 3.67 -9.73
C PHE A 387 -20.04 2.26 -10.19
N LYS A 388 -19.23 1.55 -9.40
CA LYS A 388 -18.90 0.14 -9.65
C LYS A 388 -20.16 -0.74 -9.68
N ASP A 389 -21.08 -0.54 -8.74
CA ASP A 389 -22.34 -1.30 -8.68
C ASP A 389 -23.23 -1.02 -9.90
N ILE A 390 -23.32 0.24 -10.34
CA ILE A 390 -24.06 0.63 -11.54
C ILE A 390 -23.45 -0.01 -12.79
N LEU A 391 -22.12 0.05 -12.94
CA LEU A 391 -21.43 -0.57 -14.08
C LEU A 391 -21.66 -2.08 -14.13
N VAL A 392 -21.50 -2.77 -13.00
CA VAL A 392 -21.72 -4.22 -12.92
C VAL A 392 -23.16 -4.55 -13.29
N ARG A 393 -24.15 -3.82 -12.77
CA ARG A 393 -25.57 -4.04 -13.09
C ARG A 393 -25.92 -3.76 -14.55
N THR A 394 -25.28 -2.76 -15.15
CA THR A 394 -25.60 -2.31 -16.52
C THR A 394 -24.92 -3.21 -17.57
N PHE A 395 -23.67 -3.62 -17.34
CA PHE A 395 -22.89 -4.40 -18.30
C PHE A 395 -22.96 -5.92 -18.07
N PHE A 396 -23.25 -6.37 -16.86
CA PHE A 396 -23.43 -7.79 -16.51
C PHE A 396 -24.76 -8.00 -15.79
N PRO A 397 -25.90 -8.02 -16.50
CA PRO A 397 -27.18 -8.40 -15.92
C PRO A 397 -27.14 -9.91 -15.61
N LEU A 398 -26.53 -10.28 -14.49
CA LEU A 398 -26.65 -11.62 -13.95
C LEU A 398 -28.11 -11.82 -13.48
N PRO A 399 -28.74 -12.96 -13.82
CA PRO A 399 -30.11 -13.22 -13.39
C PRO A 399 -30.20 -13.22 -11.85
N PRO A 400 -31.27 -12.65 -11.27
CA PRO A 400 -31.38 -12.36 -9.83
C PRO A 400 -31.44 -13.58 -8.89
N PHE A 401 -31.16 -14.79 -9.37
CA PHE A 401 -31.43 -16.04 -8.64
C PHE A 401 -30.24 -16.63 -7.86
N PHE A 402 -29.00 -16.12 -7.99
CA PHE A 402 -27.83 -16.81 -7.41
C PHE A 402 -27.22 -16.23 -6.12
N PHE A 403 -27.74 -15.13 -5.57
CA PHE A 403 -27.20 -14.53 -4.34
C PHE A 403 -28.24 -14.43 -3.20
N THR A 404 -28.92 -15.53 -2.87
CA THR A 404 -29.46 -15.69 -1.51
C THR A 404 -28.38 -16.29 -0.61
N LYS A 405 -27.46 -15.42 -0.15
CA LYS A 405 -26.49 -15.76 0.90
C LYS A 405 -27.30 -16.11 2.15
N LYS A 406 -27.41 -17.42 2.43
CA LYS A 406 -28.16 -18.00 3.53
C LYS A 406 -27.50 -17.58 4.85
N LYS A 407 -27.94 -16.45 5.40
CA LYS A 407 -27.59 -15.99 6.75
C LYS A 407 -28.19 -17.01 7.73
N LYS A 408 -27.39 -18.01 8.14
CA LYS A 408 -27.75 -18.87 9.26
C LYS A 408 -27.62 -18.02 10.53
N ASN A 409 -28.76 -17.63 11.08
CA ASN A 409 -28.87 -17.19 12.47
C ASN A 409 -28.48 -18.39 13.35
N LEU A 410 -27.36 -18.28 14.07
CA LEU A 410 -27.12 -19.05 15.27
C LEU A 410 -27.76 -18.27 16.42
N LEU A 411 -28.75 -18.93 17.04
CA LEU A 411 -29.25 -18.65 18.38
C LEU A 411 -28.18 -19.00 19.41
#